data_AF-A0A1J5J6K0-F1
#
_entry.id   AF-A0A1J5J6K0-F1
#
_cell.length_a   1.000
_cell.length_b   1.000
_cell.length_c   1.000
_cell.angle_alpha   90.00
_cell.angle_beta   90.00
_cell.angle_gamma   90.00
#
_symmetry.space_group_name_H-M   'P 1'
#
loop_
_entity.id
_entity.type
_entity.pdbx_description
1 polymer ?
#
loop_
_entity_poly.entity_id
_entity_poly.type
_entity_poly.pdbx_seq_one_letter_code
_entity_poly.pdbx_strand_id
1 'polypeptide(L)'
;MPYALLLACLILLSGCFTVHAVHNPEDISCNLFTKELEVRFSGELSNFYLDSSSRHNHINTSDEMMVLLVAVPAASLIVSGSVSVIGNVVHWVEKQGRCEDSTVRTFTSSINDGIVAAGGIVVDTSAALMNWLLQKESRAQE
;
A
#
# COMPACT_ATOMS: atom_id res chain seq x y z
N MET A 1 -6.04 -12.08 -39.61
CA MET A 1 -5.24 -12.52 -38.44
C MET A 1 -4.47 -11.41 -37.71
N PRO A 2 -3.79 -10.42 -38.34
CA PRO A 2 -3.04 -9.40 -37.57
C PRO A 2 -3.96 -8.41 -36.82
N TYR A 3 -5.13 -8.10 -37.37
CA TYR A 3 -6.10 -7.19 -36.74
C TYR A 3 -6.72 -7.73 -35.45
N ALA A 4 -6.89 -9.06 -35.33
CA ALA A 4 -7.45 -9.66 -34.13
C ALA A 4 -6.49 -9.58 -32.93
N LEU A 5 -5.19 -9.78 -33.19
CA LEU A 5 -4.13 -9.65 -32.18
C LEU A 5 -3.93 -8.18 -31.79
N LEU A 6 -4.04 -7.27 -32.76
CA LEU A 6 -3.99 -5.84 -32.53
C LEU A 6 -5.21 -5.34 -31.71
N LEU A 7 -6.42 -5.84 -32.01
CA LEU A 7 -7.63 -5.59 -31.20
C LEU A 7 -7.51 -6.16 -29.79
N ALA A 8 -6.99 -7.37 -29.62
CA ALA A 8 -6.76 -7.96 -28.30
C ALA A 8 -5.73 -7.14 -27.48
N CYS A 9 -4.63 -6.69 -28.10
CA CYS A 9 -3.68 -5.78 -27.45
C CYS A 9 -4.32 -4.46 -27.03
N LEU A 10 -5.16 -3.86 -27.88
CA LEU A 10 -5.87 -2.62 -27.56
C LEU A 10 -6.84 -2.80 -26.38
N ILE A 11 -7.50 -3.95 -26.27
CA ILE A 11 -8.39 -4.29 -25.13
C ILE A 11 -7.57 -4.51 -23.84
N LEU A 12 -6.40 -5.16 -23.94
CA LEU A 12 -5.50 -5.33 -22.79
C LEU A 12 -4.88 -4.00 -22.31
N LEU A 13 -4.74 -3.02 -23.22
CA LEU A 13 -4.26 -1.68 -22.89
C LEU A 13 -5.35 -0.81 -22.22
N SER A 14 -6.63 -1.08 -22.48
CA SER A 14 -7.74 -0.44 -21.75
C SER A 14 -8.04 -1.20 -20.46
N GLY A 15 -7.31 -0.92 -19.39
CA GLY A 15 -7.58 -1.48 -18.07
C GLY A 15 -9.01 -1.16 -17.61
N CYS A 16 -9.74 -2.17 -17.13
CA CYS A 16 -11.12 -1.98 -16.64
C CYS A 16 -11.16 -1.36 -15.22
N PHE A 17 -10.02 -1.40 -14.52
CA PHE A 17 -9.85 -0.93 -13.16
C PHE A 17 -8.73 0.11 -13.09
N THR A 18 -9.03 1.25 -12.50
CA THR A 18 -8.11 2.36 -12.32
C THR A 18 -7.85 2.59 -10.84
N VAL A 19 -6.59 2.87 -10.51
CA VAL A 19 -6.16 3.16 -9.13
C VAL A 19 -6.14 4.67 -8.94
N HIS A 20 -6.76 5.16 -7.85
CA HIS A 20 -6.83 6.59 -7.54
C HIS A 20 -6.35 6.86 -6.13
N ALA A 21 -5.66 7.99 -5.96
CA ALA A 21 -5.29 8.49 -4.64
C ALA A 21 -6.49 9.18 -3.97
N VAL A 22 -6.79 8.77 -2.73
CA VAL A 22 -7.80 9.40 -1.88
C VAL A 22 -7.14 10.48 -1.03
N HIS A 23 -7.88 11.55 -0.78
CA HIS A 23 -7.42 12.65 0.06
C HIS A 23 -8.06 12.56 1.45
N ASN A 24 -7.25 12.20 2.45
CA ASN A 24 -7.67 12.26 3.84
C ASN A 24 -7.11 13.57 4.47
N PRO A 25 -7.96 14.42 5.08
CA PRO A 25 -7.50 15.64 5.74
C PRO A 25 -6.52 15.41 6.91
N GLU A 26 -6.54 14.24 7.55
CA GLU A 26 -5.54 13.87 8.56
C GLU A 26 -4.12 13.71 7.98
N ASP A 27 -3.98 13.41 6.69
CA ASP A 27 -2.67 13.21 6.08
C ASP A 27 -1.92 14.53 5.87
N ILE A 28 -2.66 15.66 5.84
CA ILE A 28 -2.11 17.01 5.66
C ILE A 28 -1.40 17.47 6.93
N SER A 29 -1.91 17.13 8.12
CA SER A 29 -1.31 17.58 9.39
C SER A 29 0.05 16.92 9.66
N CYS A 30 0.26 15.67 9.19
CA CYS A 30 1.51 14.95 9.34
C CYS A 30 2.43 14.97 8.09
N ASN A 31 2.04 15.69 7.03
CA ASN A 31 2.80 15.89 5.80
C ASN A 31 3.26 14.57 5.12
N LEU A 32 2.39 13.54 5.05
CA LEU A 32 2.72 12.23 4.47
C LEU A 32 3.05 12.31 2.97
N PHE A 33 4.11 11.61 2.53
CA PHE A 33 4.54 11.53 1.13
C PHE A 33 3.65 10.59 0.32
N THR A 34 3.24 9.48 0.93
CA THR A 34 2.37 8.47 0.31
C THR A 34 0.89 8.81 0.53
N LYS A 35 0.04 8.37 -0.41
CA LYS A 35 -1.42 8.54 -0.36
C LYS A 35 -2.10 7.20 -0.28
N GLU A 36 -3.25 7.16 0.39
CA GLU A 36 -4.16 6.04 0.35
C GLU A 36 -4.70 5.85 -1.08
N LEU A 37 -4.77 4.61 -1.52
CA LEU A 37 -5.15 4.20 -2.87
C LEU A 37 -6.44 3.38 -2.83
N GLU A 38 -7.36 3.70 -3.73
CA GLU A 38 -8.57 2.92 -3.99
C GLU A 38 -8.63 2.47 -5.44
N VAL A 39 -9.16 1.25 -5.64
CA VAL A 39 -9.44 0.73 -6.98
C VAL A 39 -10.88 1.07 -7.35
N ARG A 40 -11.07 1.71 -8.50
CA ARG A 40 -12.39 1.98 -9.06
C ARG A 40 -12.58 1.23 -10.37
N PHE A 41 -13.80 0.74 -10.55
CA PHE A 41 -14.23 0.17 -11.81
C PHE A 41 -14.57 1.30 -12.79
N SER A 42 -13.93 1.30 -13.96
CA SER A 42 -14.08 2.34 -14.98
C SER A 42 -15.08 1.96 -16.08
N GLY A 43 -15.76 0.82 -15.98
CA GLY A 43 -16.73 0.36 -16.96
C GLY A 43 -18.17 0.75 -16.59
N GLU A 44 -18.95 1.21 -17.57
CA GLU A 44 -20.40 1.10 -17.46
C GLU A 44 -20.78 -0.37 -17.67
N LEU A 45 -21.05 -1.09 -16.59
CA LEU A 45 -21.57 -2.47 -16.64
C LEU A 45 -22.98 -2.57 -17.27
N SER A 46 -23.55 -1.44 -17.73
CA SER A 46 -24.98 -1.29 -18.04
C SER A 46 -25.43 -2.04 -19.29
N ASN A 47 -24.54 -2.49 -20.18
CA ASN A 47 -24.94 -3.14 -21.43
C ASN A 47 -24.41 -4.57 -21.61
N PHE A 48 -23.73 -5.14 -20.61
CA PHE A 48 -23.38 -6.57 -20.62
C PHE A 48 -24.32 -7.36 -19.71
N TYR A 49 -25.62 -7.28 -20.02
CA TYR A 49 -26.57 -8.26 -19.54
C TYR A 49 -26.45 -9.47 -20.46
N LEU A 50 -26.01 -10.61 -19.92
CA LEU A 50 -26.26 -11.92 -20.48
C LEU A 50 -27.77 -12.20 -20.38
N ASP A 51 -28.59 -11.43 -21.09
CA ASP A 51 -30.01 -11.74 -21.21
C ASP A 51 -30.17 -12.79 -22.30
N SER A 52 -30.22 -14.05 -21.88
CA SER A 52 -30.62 -15.18 -22.69
C SER A 52 -32.13 -15.17 -23.03
N SER A 53 -32.74 -14.00 -23.25
CA SER A 53 -34.18 -13.89 -23.56
C SER A 53 -34.58 -12.97 -24.73
N SER A 54 -33.63 -12.40 -25.48
CA SER A 54 -33.96 -11.62 -26.69
C SER A 54 -33.62 -12.37 -28.00
N ARG A 55 -34.66 -12.91 -28.64
CA ARG A 55 -34.63 -13.46 -30.00
C ARG A 55 -34.36 -12.33 -31.02
N HIS A 56 -33.12 -12.21 -31.52
CA HIS A 56 -32.71 -11.82 -32.89
C HIS A 56 -31.31 -11.19 -32.92
N ASN A 57 -30.28 -12.03 -32.88
CA ASN A 57 -29.09 -12.01 -33.73
C ASN A 57 -28.11 -13.03 -33.16
N HIS A 58 -27.93 -14.12 -33.88
CA HIS A 58 -27.00 -15.18 -33.51
C HIS A 58 -25.57 -14.68 -33.74
N ILE A 59 -25.02 -13.98 -32.75
CA ILE A 59 -23.57 -13.83 -32.65
C ILE A 59 -23.07 -15.24 -32.29
N ASN A 60 -22.36 -15.87 -33.21
CA ASN A 60 -21.58 -17.07 -32.91
C ASN A 60 -20.45 -16.67 -31.95
N THR A 61 -20.75 -16.50 -30.67
CA THR A 61 -19.71 -16.28 -29.65
C THR A 61 -19.03 -17.63 -29.46
N SER A 62 -17.81 -17.77 -29.98
CA SER A 62 -16.96 -18.90 -29.60
C SER A 62 -16.76 -18.89 -28.08
N ASP A 63 -16.62 -20.05 -27.46
CA ASP A 63 -16.33 -20.19 -26.03
C ASP A 63 -15.15 -19.30 -25.57
N GLU A 64 -14.18 -19.09 -26.47
CA GLU A 64 -13.03 -18.22 -26.29
C GLU A 64 -13.39 -16.75 -26.00
N MET A 65 -14.48 -16.24 -26.58
CA MET A 65 -14.94 -14.87 -26.39
C MET A 65 -15.58 -14.66 -25.02
N MET A 66 -16.27 -15.67 -24.48
CA MET A 66 -16.79 -15.64 -23.11
C MET A 66 -15.67 -15.64 -22.07
N VAL A 67 -14.64 -16.47 -22.30
CA VAL A 67 -13.46 -16.52 -21.43
C VAL A 67 -12.76 -15.17 -21.39
N LEU A 68 -12.54 -14.54 -22.54
CA LEU A 68 -11.91 -13.21 -22.60
C LEU A 68 -12.70 -12.17 -21.82
N LEU A 69 -14.03 -12.20 -21.90
CA LEU A 69 -14.87 -11.20 -21.26
C LEU A 69 -14.90 -11.31 -19.73
N VAL A 70 -14.72 -12.52 -19.18
CA VAL A 70 -14.66 -12.73 -17.72
C VAL A 70 -13.23 -12.66 -17.19
N ALA A 71 -12.28 -13.25 -17.91
CA ALA A 71 -10.89 -13.36 -17.47
C ALA A 71 -10.18 -12.00 -17.46
N VAL A 72 -10.41 -11.15 -18.48
CA VAL A 72 -9.74 -9.84 -18.59
C VAL A 72 -10.10 -8.88 -17.44
N PRO A 73 -11.38 -8.66 -17.07
CA PRO A 73 -11.69 -7.80 -15.93
C PRO A 73 -11.22 -8.42 -14.61
N ALA A 74 -11.35 -9.74 -14.43
CA ALA A 74 -10.85 -10.40 -13.21
C ALA A 74 -9.33 -10.23 -13.04
N ALA A 75 -8.56 -10.44 -14.12
CA ALA A 75 -7.12 -10.22 -14.09
C ALA A 75 -6.76 -8.75 -13.83
N SER A 76 -7.48 -7.82 -14.44
CA SER A 76 -7.28 -6.38 -14.22
C SER A 76 -7.55 -5.98 -12.77
N LEU A 77 -8.58 -6.56 -12.13
CA LEU A 77 -8.89 -6.34 -10.72
C LEU A 77 -7.77 -6.87 -9.82
N ILE A 78 -7.25 -8.07 -10.10
CA ILE A 78 -6.16 -8.66 -9.31
C ILE A 78 -4.92 -7.76 -9.35
N VAL A 79 -4.54 -7.29 -10.54
CA VAL A 79 -3.35 -6.44 -10.71
C VAL A 79 -3.56 -5.09 -10.03
N SER A 80 -4.65 -4.38 -10.33
CA SER A 80 -4.93 -3.06 -9.74
C SER A 80 -5.15 -3.14 -8.22
N GLY A 81 -5.81 -4.20 -7.74
CA GLY A 81 -6.01 -4.48 -6.32
C GLY A 81 -4.70 -4.70 -5.58
N SER A 82 -3.78 -5.48 -6.16
CA SER A 82 -2.47 -5.73 -5.55
C SER A 82 -1.67 -4.44 -5.37
N VAL A 83 -1.68 -3.56 -6.38
CA VAL A 83 -1.00 -2.25 -6.32
C VAL A 83 -1.59 -1.37 -5.21
N SER A 84 -2.92 -1.32 -5.10
CA SER A 84 -3.60 -0.55 -4.05
C SER A 84 -3.28 -1.10 -2.66
N VAL A 85 -3.31 -2.42 -2.45
CA VAL A 85 -2.99 -3.04 -1.15
C VAL A 85 -1.56 -2.72 -0.72
N ILE A 86 -0.57 -2.91 -1.61
CA ILE A 86 0.83 -2.63 -1.29
C ILE A 86 1.02 -1.14 -1.00
N GLY A 87 0.44 -0.26 -1.82
CA GLY A 87 0.50 1.19 -1.60
C GLY A 87 -0.11 1.60 -0.25
N ASN A 88 -1.24 1.01 0.13
CA ASN A 88 -1.91 1.28 1.40
C ASN A 88 -1.11 0.77 2.61
N VAL A 89 -0.41 -0.35 2.48
CA VAL A 89 0.52 -0.83 3.52
C VAL A 89 1.66 0.15 3.71
N VAL A 90 2.28 0.61 2.62
CA VAL A 90 3.35 1.63 2.69
C VAL A 90 2.82 2.92 3.32
N HIS A 91 1.61 3.35 2.94
CA HIS A 91 0.96 4.51 3.53
C HIS A 91 0.70 4.35 5.03
N TRP A 92 0.21 3.19 5.47
CA TRP A 92 0.00 2.90 6.89
C TRP A 92 1.31 2.90 7.69
N VAL A 93 2.38 2.32 7.15
CA VAL A 93 3.71 2.35 7.79
C VAL A 93 4.22 3.78 7.92
N GLU A 94 4.09 4.60 6.86
CA GLU A 94 4.49 6.00 6.91
C GLU A 94 3.65 6.79 7.92
N LYS A 95 2.32 6.58 7.92
CA LYS A 95 1.40 7.24 8.86
C LYS A 95 1.76 6.91 10.29
N GLN A 96 2.08 5.65 10.59
CA GLN A 96 2.54 5.30 11.93
C GLN A 96 3.88 5.91 12.30
N GLY A 97 4.87 5.89 11.40
CA GLY A 97 6.19 6.44 11.70
C GLY A 97 6.21 7.95 11.89
N ARG A 98 5.27 8.68 11.25
CA ARG A 98 5.27 10.16 11.25
C ARG A 98 4.19 10.78 12.13
N CYS A 99 3.00 10.20 12.19
CA CYS A 99 1.90 10.69 13.04
C CYS A 99 1.86 9.96 14.39
N GLU A 100 1.96 8.63 14.34
CA GLU A 100 1.69 7.74 15.47
C GLU A 100 2.99 7.23 16.09
N ASP A 101 3.89 8.17 16.43
CA ASP A 101 5.19 7.88 17.06
C ASP A 101 5.04 7.30 18.48
N SER A 102 3.80 7.22 18.99
CA SER A 102 3.45 6.68 20.30
C SER A 102 3.91 5.23 20.47
N THR A 103 3.71 4.36 19.48
CA THR A 103 4.09 2.93 19.58
C THR A 103 5.61 2.76 19.63
N VAL A 104 6.34 3.48 18.77
CA VAL A 104 7.81 3.45 18.73
C VAL A 104 8.40 4.00 20.03
N ARG A 105 7.84 5.11 20.53
CA ARG A 105 8.24 5.71 21.81
C ARG A 105 7.94 4.81 22.99
N THR A 106 6.78 4.17 23.03
CA THR A 106 6.43 3.22 24.10
C THR A 106 7.38 2.03 24.12
N PHE A 107 7.67 1.44 22.96
CA PHE A 107 8.62 0.33 22.86
C PHE A 107 10.05 0.76 23.26
N THR A 108 10.50 1.92 22.77
CA THR A 108 11.81 2.48 23.11
C THR A 108 11.93 2.75 24.60
N SER A 109 10.89 3.34 25.22
CA SER A 109 10.84 3.54 26.67
C SER A 109 10.91 2.21 27.42
N SER A 110 10.16 1.20 27.00
CA SER A 110 10.15 -0.11 27.66
C SER A 110 11.50 -0.81 27.61
N ILE A 111 12.19 -0.77 26.47
CA ILE A 111 13.54 -1.32 26.35
C ILE A 111 14.50 -0.53 27.24
N ASN A 112 14.41 0.79 27.15
CA ASN A 112 15.27 1.67 27.92
C ASN A 112 15.14 1.40 29.43
N ASP A 113 13.92 1.32 29.94
CA ASP A 113 13.65 1.07 31.35
C ASP A 113 14.29 -0.23 31.83
N GLY A 114 14.27 -1.29 31.01
CA GLY A 114 14.94 -2.55 31.31
C GLY A 114 16.47 -2.45 31.36
N ILE A 115 17.06 -1.71 30.42
CA ILE A 115 18.52 -1.49 30.36
C ILE A 115 18.97 -0.63 31.55
N VAL A 116 18.23 0.43 31.86
CA VAL A 116 18.51 1.31 33.01
C VAL A 116 18.34 0.55 34.32
N ALA A 117 17.33 -0.32 34.44
CA ALA A 117 17.15 -1.20 35.61
C ALA A 117 18.32 -2.18 35.80
N ALA A 118 18.97 -2.61 34.70
CA ALA A 118 20.19 -3.43 34.73
C ALA A 118 21.48 -2.62 34.97
N GLY A 119 21.38 -1.30 35.17
CA GLY A 119 22.52 -0.40 35.41
C GLY A 119 23.10 0.25 34.15
N GLY A 120 22.44 0.14 33.01
CA GLY A 120 22.79 0.85 31.77
C GLY A 120 22.36 2.32 31.77
N ILE A 121 22.81 3.08 30.77
CA ILE A 121 22.44 4.49 30.59
C ILE A 121 21.95 4.74 29.17
N VAL A 122 21.00 5.66 29.00
CA VAL A 122 20.69 6.22 27.67
C VAL A 122 21.64 7.36 27.39
N VAL A 123 22.21 7.33 26.19
CA VAL A 123 23.08 8.38 25.70
C VAL A 123 22.41 9.02 24.50
N ASP A 124 21.78 10.17 24.72
CA ASP A 124 21.14 10.93 23.65
C ASP A 124 22.09 11.88 22.92
N THR A 125 23.25 12.20 23.52
CA THR A 125 24.24 13.12 22.95
C THR A 125 25.67 12.66 23.20
N SER A 126 26.58 13.07 22.31
CA SER A 126 28.03 12.83 22.47
C SER A 126 28.60 13.49 23.73
N ALA A 127 28.06 14.65 24.13
CA ALA A 127 28.45 15.31 25.38
C ALA A 127 28.05 14.47 26.61
N ALA A 128 26.85 13.90 26.62
CA ALA A 128 26.40 13.00 27.68
C ALA A 128 27.27 11.73 27.75
N LEU A 129 27.66 11.18 26.60
CA LEU A 129 28.60 10.04 26.54
C LEU A 129 29.94 10.39 27.18
N MET A 130 30.53 11.51 26.76
CA MET A 130 31.86 11.93 27.24
C MET A 130 31.85 12.21 28.74
N ASN A 131 30.80 12.86 29.24
CA ASN A 131 30.66 13.10 30.68
C ASN A 131 30.57 11.79 31.48
N TRP A 132 29.79 10.82 30.99
CA TRP A 132 29.69 9.50 31.63
C TRP A 132 31.02 8.73 31.62
N LEU A 133 31.77 8.77 30.52
CA LEU A 133 33.09 8.14 30.42
C LEU A 133 34.08 8.74 31.41
N LEU A 134 34.15 10.08 31.49
CA LEU A 134 35.03 10.77 32.42
C LEU A 134 34.67 10.47 33.89
N GLN A 135 33.38 10.41 34.21
CA GLN A 135 32.91 10.02 35.55
C GLN A 135 33.19 8.55 35.87
N LYS A 136 33.23 7.68 34.86
CA LYS A 136 33.60 6.27 35.06
C LYS A 136 35.08 6.11 35.33
N GLU A 137 35.93 6.87 34.63
CA GLU A 137 37.38 6.84 34.80
C GLU A 137 37.81 7.34 36.18
N SER A 138 37.16 8.40 36.70
CA SER A 138 37.43 8.89 38.07
C SER A 138 37.06 7.88 39.16
N ARG A 139 35.98 7.10 38.98
CA ARG A 139 35.55 6.06 39.93
C ARG A 139 36.43 4.80 39.91
N ALA A 140 37.28 4.63 38.90
CA ALA A 140 38.19 3.49 38.82
C ALA A 140 39.54 3.74 39.52
N GLN A 141 39.79 4.96 40.00
CA GLN A 141 41.03 5.38 40.66
C GLN A 141 40.91 5.52 42.18
N GLU A 142 39.72 5.29 42.73
CA GLU A 142 39.43 5.15 44.17
C GLU A 142 39.37 3.67 44.56
#